data_AF-A0A4P5YMG4-F1
#
_entry.id   AF-A0A4P5YMG4-F1
#
_cell.length_a   1.000
_cell.length_b   1.000
_cell.length_c   1.000
_cell.angle_alpha   90.00
_cell.angle_beta   90.00
_cell.angle_gamma   90.00
#
_symmetry.space_group_name_H-M   'P 1'
#
loop_
_entity.id
_entity.type
_entity.pdbx_description
1 polymer ?
#
loop_
_entity_poly.entity_id
_entity_poly.type
_entity_poly.pdbx_seq_one_letter_code
_entity_poly.pdbx_strand_id
1 'polypeptide(L)'
;MFPVLSAVFALAIFLMVTSAPAQQHRATRLGDPEHRFAPPLTTPEGLRALFSNPRLKPDIASVLEQWGWQGDLADLHQAAATAEISEVKIPTGTRLPFMSTRRKGKAVALFDVLWAGKQPFEAYVFTFSSKGQRYRCVTPKPCSNFFLEPLGPELVKAVPAHISIHFEVVDLEDPIEVGQPVTYDISVLNQGTQPITNVRLLCLVPPNQDYVSGSGVTAVTAKDKKVWLHAVPVLEGKAVARWRVIVKATGPGDTRFKVECLCDQITEPFKRFEATQQY
;
A
#
# COMPACT_ATOMS: atom_id res chain seq x y z
N MET A 1 -47.08 34.64 53.16
CA MET A 1 -48.04 34.35 52.07
C MET A 1 -47.25 33.63 50.98
N PHE A 2 -47.47 32.33 50.82
CA PHE A 2 -46.64 31.41 50.04
C PHE A 2 -46.71 31.67 48.52
N PRO A 3 -45.62 31.45 47.74
CA PRO A 3 -45.72 31.42 46.29
C PRO A 3 -46.10 30.01 45.81
N VAL A 4 -46.98 29.97 44.81
CA VAL A 4 -47.50 28.76 44.16
C VAL A 4 -46.43 28.18 43.25
N LEU A 5 -46.07 26.90 43.44
CA LEU A 5 -45.18 26.14 42.56
C LEU A 5 -46.03 25.53 41.43
N SER A 6 -45.83 25.97 40.18
CA SER A 6 -46.38 25.32 38.99
C SER A 6 -45.51 24.12 38.62
N ALA A 7 -46.05 22.91 38.75
CA ALA A 7 -45.42 21.69 38.25
C ALA A 7 -45.77 21.48 36.76
N VAL A 8 -44.78 21.53 35.89
CA VAL A 8 -44.90 21.15 34.46
C VAL A 8 -44.58 19.67 34.34
N PHE A 9 -45.57 18.84 34.02
CA PHE A 9 -45.38 17.44 33.64
C PHE A 9 -44.92 17.38 32.17
N ALA A 10 -43.66 17.00 31.93
CA ALA A 10 -43.16 16.72 30.59
C ALA A 10 -43.42 15.24 30.25
N LEU A 11 -44.34 14.99 29.31
CA LEU A 11 -44.64 13.66 28.80
C LEU A 11 -43.58 13.27 27.75
N ALA A 12 -42.62 12.43 28.12
CA ALA A 12 -41.63 11.88 27.19
C ALA A 12 -42.26 10.74 26.37
N ILE A 13 -42.58 11.00 25.10
CA ILE A 13 -43.01 9.98 24.14
C ILE A 13 -41.77 9.21 23.67
N PHE A 14 -41.57 8.01 24.20
CA PHE A 14 -40.60 7.05 23.66
C PHE A 14 -41.18 6.45 22.37
N LEU A 15 -40.76 6.96 21.21
CA LEU A 15 -40.97 6.28 19.94
C LEU A 15 -40.11 5.01 19.93
N MET A 16 -40.71 3.87 20.27
CA MET A 16 -40.12 2.57 19.95
C MET A 16 -40.14 2.39 18.44
N VAL A 17 -38.99 2.62 17.81
CA VAL A 17 -38.76 2.21 16.42
C VAL A 17 -38.65 0.68 16.41
N THR A 18 -39.76 0.00 16.16
CA THR A 18 -39.75 -1.44 15.89
C THR A 18 -39.11 -1.63 14.52
N SER A 19 -37.83 -2.02 14.47
CA SER A 19 -37.23 -2.50 13.22
C SER A 19 -37.95 -3.77 12.79
N ALA A 20 -38.72 -3.71 11.71
CA ALA A 20 -39.22 -4.92 11.06
C ALA A 20 -38.02 -5.83 10.71
N PRO A 21 -38.07 -7.14 10.96
CA PRO A 21 -37.00 -8.03 10.52
C PRO A 21 -36.87 -7.90 9.01
N ALA A 22 -35.66 -7.58 8.52
CA ALA A 22 -35.36 -7.55 7.10
C ALA A 22 -35.78 -8.90 6.51
N GLN A 23 -36.75 -8.87 5.60
CA GLN A 23 -37.32 -10.10 5.03
C GLN A 23 -36.25 -10.80 4.20
N GLN A 24 -35.64 -11.83 4.78
CA GLN A 24 -34.64 -12.68 4.14
C GLN A 24 -35.16 -13.22 2.80
N HIS A 25 -34.42 -13.01 1.72
CA HIS A 25 -34.81 -13.54 0.41
C HIS A 25 -34.28 -14.98 0.25
N ARG A 26 -35.16 -15.95 0.01
CA ARG A 26 -34.77 -17.36 -0.19
C ARG A 26 -34.82 -17.73 -1.67
N ALA A 27 -33.65 -17.95 -2.27
CA ALA A 27 -33.53 -18.45 -3.63
C ALA A 27 -33.41 -19.98 -3.62
N THR A 28 -34.33 -20.68 -4.30
CA THR A 28 -34.34 -22.17 -4.35
C THR A 28 -34.00 -22.72 -5.74
N ARG A 29 -34.03 -21.87 -6.77
CA ARG A 29 -33.72 -22.18 -8.17
C ARG A 29 -33.04 -20.99 -8.83
N LEU A 30 -32.18 -21.26 -9.81
CA LEU A 30 -31.56 -20.27 -10.69
C LEU A 30 -31.92 -20.56 -12.15
N GLY A 31 -31.81 -19.54 -13.00
CA GLY A 31 -31.96 -19.66 -14.46
C GLY A 31 -33.35 -19.36 -15.01
N ASP A 32 -34.26 -18.81 -14.20
CA ASP A 32 -35.55 -18.32 -14.69
C ASP A 32 -35.34 -17.19 -15.72
N PRO A 33 -35.81 -17.33 -16.98
CA PRO A 33 -35.67 -16.32 -18.01
C PRO A 33 -36.27 -14.95 -17.65
N GLU A 34 -37.28 -14.89 -16.77
CA GLU A 34 -37.90 -13.63 -16.35
C GLU A 34 -37.04 -12.85 -15.35
N HIS A 35 -36.14 -13.54 -14.64
CA HIS A 35 -35.39 -12.99 -13.51
C HIS A 35 -33.87 -12.93 -13.74
N ARG A 36 -33.38 -13.54 -14.82
CA ARG A 36 -31.97 -13.52 -15.20
C ARG A 36 -31.50 -12.12 -15.60
N PHE A 37 -30.30 -11.77 -15.19
CA PHE A 37 -29.68 -10.49 -15.54
C PHE A 37 -29.26 -10.46 -17.01
N ALA A 38 -28.78 -11.59 -17.53
CA ALA A 38 -28.38 -11.80 -18.92
C ALA A 38 -28.52 -13.30 -19.31
N PRO A 39 -28.34 -13.70 -20.58
CA PRO A 39 -28.31 -15.11 -20.97
C PRO A 39 -27.24 -15.91 -20.20
N PRO A 40 -27.44 -17.22 -19.99
CA PRO A 40 -26.51 -18.07 -19.22
C PRO A 40 -25.07 -18.01 -19.71
N LEU A 41 -24.12 -18.15 -18.78
CA LEU A 41 -22.69 -18.19 -19.08
C LEU A 41 -22.22 -19.62 -19.32
N THR A 42 -21.40 -19.79 -20.35
CA THR A 42 -20.74 -21.07 -20.69
C THR A 42 -19.22 -20.96 -20.71
N THR A 43 -18.67 -19.75 -20.73
CA THR A 43 -17.21 -19.50 -20.76
C THR A 43 -16.83 -18.29 -19.91
N PRO A 44 -15.57 -18.21 -19.43
CA PRO A 44 -15.01 -17.01 -18.82
C PRO A 44 -15.09 -15.77 -19.71
N GLU A 45 -14.89 -15.92 -21.03
CA GLU A 45 -14.98 -14.83 -22.00
C GLU A 45 -16.40 -14.29 -22.10
N GLY A 46 -17.42 -15.14 -21.92
CA GLY A 46 -18.81 -14.71 -21.79
C GLY A 46 -19.03 -13.80 -20.58
N LEU A 47 -18.36 -14.08 -19.46
CA LEU A 47 -18.40 -13.20 -18.29
C LEU A 47 -17.74 -11.86 -18.58
N ARG A 48 -16.56 -11.86 -19.23
CA ARG A 48 -15.88 -10.61 -19.64
C ARG A 48 -16.76 -9.77 -20.56
N ALA A 49 -17.42 -10.41 -21.52
CA ALA A 49 -18.34 -9.76 -22.45
C ALA A 49 -19.56 -9.16 -21.72
N LEU A 50 -20.09 -9.85 -20.71
CA LEU A 50 -21.21 -9.35 -19.91
C LEU A 50 -20.85 -8.03 -19.20
N PHE A 51 -19.71 -7.99 -18.52
CA PHE A 51 -19.27 -6.81 -17.76
C PHE A 51 -18.71 -5.68 -18.64
N SER A 52 -18.26 -5.98 -19.87
CA SER A 52 -17.83 -4.97 -20.83
C SER A 52 -18.98 -4.40 -21.68
N ASN A 53 -20.13 -5.08 -21.72
CA ASN A 53 -21.28 -4.69 -22.55
C ASN A 53 -21.83 -3.30 -22.18
N PRO A 54 -21.73 -2.30 -23.07
CA PRO A 54 -22.18 -0.93 -22.79
C PRO A 54 -23.66 -0.82 -22.41
N ARG A 55 -24.52 -1.74 -22.88
CA ARG A 55 -25.95 -1.75 -22.54
C ARG A 55 -26.22 -2.27 -21.13
N LEU A 56 -25.32 -3.07 -20.56
CA LEU A 56 -25.48 -3.65 -19.22
C LEU A 56 -24.74 -2.85 -18.14
N LYS A 57 -23.76 -2.02 -18.49
CA LYS A 57 -23.03 -1.19 -17.51
C LYS A 57 -23.95 -0.31 -16.63
N PRO A 58 -24.99 0.37 -17.17
CA PRO A 58 -25.92 1.13 -16.33
C PRO A 58 -26.71 0.26 -15.35
N ASP A 59 -27.12 -0.94 -15.78
CA ASP A 59 -27.83 -1.89 -14.91
C ASP A 59 -26.92 -2.42 -13.79
N ILE A 60 -25.64 -2.70 -14.10
CA ILE A 60 -24.63 -3.12 -13.11
C ILE A 60 -24.41 -2.00 -12.09
N ALA A 61 -24.22 -0.76 -12.56
CA ALA A 61 -24.07 0.41 -11.71
C ALA A 61 -25.28 0.59 -10.78
N SER A 62 -26.50 0.52 -11.32
CA SER A 62 -27.73 0.66 -10.54
C SER A 62 -27.87 -0.42 -9.46
N VAL A 63 -27.52 -1.67 -9.75
CA VAL A 63 -27.57 -2.76 -8.75
C VAL A 63 -26.57 -2.51 -7.61
N LEU A 64 -25.36 -2.05 -7.94
CA LEU A 64 -24.33 -1.77 -6.95
C LEU A 64 -24.67 -0.55 -6.09
N GLU A 65 -25.25 0.48 -6.70
CA GLU A 65 -25.79 1.65 -6.01
C GLU A 65 -26.94 1.25 -5.07
N GLN A 66 -27.89 0.44 -5.53
CA GLN A 66 -28.95 -0.11 -4.69
C GLN A 66 -28.35 -0.84 -3.48
N TRP A 67 -27.32 -1.67 -3.68
CA TRP A 67 -26.65 -2.37 -2.58
C TRP A 67 -25.89 -1.45 -1.62
N GLY A 68 -25.61 -0.19 -2.02
CA GLY A 68 -24.84 0.76 -1.24
C GLY A 68 -23.32 0.55 -1.35
N TRP A 69 -22.85 -0.05 -2.45
CA TRP A 69 -21.43 -0.30 -2.67
C TRP A 69 -20.65 1.00 -2.75
N GLN A 70 -19.59 1.09 -1.95
CA GLN A 70 -18.77 2.31 -1.84
C GLN A 70 -17.54 2.32 -2.76
N GLY A 71 -17.33 1.26 -3.56
CA GLY A 71 -16.17 1.17 -4.46
C GLY A 71 -16.24 2.10 -5.66
N ASP A 72 -15.30 1.91 -6.60
CA ASP A 72 -15.25 2.55 -7.90
C ASP A 72 -15.65 1.55 -8.99
N LEU A 73 -16.63 1.92 -9.80
CA LEU A 73 -17.14 1.11 -10.89
C LEU A 73 -16.06 0.83 -11.96
N ALA A 74 -15.10 1.74 -12.13
CA ALA A 74 -13.97 1.55 -13.05
C ALA A 74 -13.12 0.35 -12.64
N ASP A 75 -12.84 0.18 -11.34
CA ASP A 75 -12.05 -0.94 -10.80
C ASP A 75 -12.71 -2.28 -11.13
N LEU A 76 -14.04 -2.37 -10.94
CA LEU A 76 -14.81 -3.57 -11.27
C LEU A 76 -14.73 -3.89 -12.76
N HIS A 77 -14.94 -2.91 -13.63
CA HIS A 77 -14.93 -3.12 -15.08
C HIS A 77 -13.54 -3.46 -15.61
N GLN A 78 -12.50 -2.82 -15.09
CA GLN A 78 -11.12 -3.13 -15.42
C GLN A 78 -10.80 -4.57 -15.01
N ALA A 79 -11.12 -4.94 -13.76
CA ALA A 79 -10.88 -6.29 -13.28
C ALA A 79 -11.68 -7.34 -14.06
N ALA A 80 -12.94 -7.08 -14.40
CA ALA A 80 -13.71 -8.00 -15.24
C ALA A 80 -13.07 -8.21 -16.63
N ALA A 81 -12.33 -7.22 -17.14
CA ALA A 81 -11.62 -7.34 -18.41
C ALA A 81 -10.29 -8.10 -18.29
N THR A 82 -9.54 -7.92 -17.19
CA THR A 82 -8.13 -8.36 -17.11
C THR A 82 -7.85 -9.46 -16.09
N ALA A 83 -8.72 -9.63 -15.08
CA ALA A 83 -8.47 -10.60 -14.02
C ALA A 83 -8.58 -12.04 -14.53
N GLU A 84 -7.86 -12.93 -13.85
CA GLU A 84 -8.08 -14.36 -13.98
C GLU A 84 -9.49 -14.70 -13.50
N ILE A 85 -10.22 -15.45 -14.33
CA ILE A 85 -11.57 -15.92 -14.02
C ILE A 85 -11.47 -17.40 -13.71
N SER A 86 -11.98 -17.79 -12.54
CA SER A 86 -12.04 -19.18 -12.11
C SER A 86 -13.48 -19.64 -11.90
N GLU A 87 -13.68 -20.94 -11.80
CA GLU A 87 -14.98 -21.55 -11.53
C GLU A 87 -15.08 -22.01 -10.08
N VAL A 88 -16.25 -21.79 -9.47
CA VAL A 88 -16.54 -22.24 -8.11
C VAL A 88 -17.92 -22.88 -8.02
N LYS A 89 -18.12 -23.68 -6.97
CA LYS A 89 -19.42 -24.19 -6.55
C LYS A 89 -19.83 -23.50 -5.26
N ILE A 90 -20.94 -22.78 -5.27
CA ILE A 90 -21.48 -22.10 -4.08
C ILE A 90 -22.39 -23.07 -3.32
N PRO A 91 -22.06 -23.47 -2.08
CA PRO A 91 -22.82 -24.49 -1.34
C PRO A 91 -24.24 -24.05 -0.98
N THR A 92 -25.16 -25.01 -0.87
CA THR A 92 -26.46 -24.81 -0.22
C THR A 92 -26.27 -24.28 1.19
N GLY A 93 -27.11 -23.32 1.59
CA GLY A 93 -27.02 -22.64 2.88
C GLY A 93 -26.18 -21.36 2.86
N THR A 94 -25.48 -21.06 1.76
CA THR A 94 -24.68 -19.84 1.65
C THR A 94 -25.58 -18.61 1.70
N ARG A 95 -25.19 -17.62 2.53
CA ARG A 95 -25.80 -16.28 2.53
C ARG A 95 -25.01 -15.35 1.63
N LEU A 96 -25.70 -14.70 0.71
CA LEU A 96 -25.15 -13.78 -0.27
C LEU A 96 -25.49 -12.36 0.19
N PRO A 97 -24.52 -11.42 0.25
CA PRO A 97 -24.79 -10.05 0.70
C PRO A 97 -25.92 -9.39 -0.10
N PHE A 98 -25.91 -9.64 -1.41
CA PHE A 98 -27.02 -9.37 -2.30
C PHE A 98 -27.00 -10.36 -3.49
N MET A 99 -27.98 -10.24 -4.37
CA MET A 99 -27.98 -10.84 -5.70
C MET A 99 -28.63 -9.86 -6.67
N SER A 100 -27.99 -9.62 -7.82
CA SER A 100 -28.66 -8.94 -8.93
C SER A 100 -29.78 -9.83 -9.49
N THR A 101 -30.84 -9.21 -10.02
CA THR A 101 -31.93 -9.89 -10.71
C THR A 101 -32.66 -8.91 -11.63
N ARG A 102 -33.59 -9.40 -12.44
CA ARG A 102 -34.58 -8.58 -13.14
C ARG A 102 -35.97 -8.73 -12.56
N ARG A 103 -36.66 -7.60 -12.37
CA ARG A 103 -38.09 -7.55 -12.07
C ARG A 103 -38.76 -6.63 -13.09
N LYS A 104 -39.67 -7.19 -13.90
CA LYS A 104 -40.35 -6.46 -14.98
C LYS A 104 -39.34 -5.73 -15.89
N GLY A 105 -38.25 -6.42 -16.25
CA GLY A 105 -37.17 -5.90 -17.09
C GLY A 105 -36.12 -5.02 -16.39
N LYS A 106 -36.43 -4.46 -15.20
CA LYS A 106 -35.52 -3.57 -14.47
C LYS A 106 -34.53 -4.35 -13.61
N ALA A 107 -33.28 -3.89 -13.55
CA ALA A 107 -32.24 -4.45 -12.69
C ALA A 107 -32.49 -4.08 -11.21
N VAL A 108 -32.46 -5.10 -10.33
CA VAL A 108 -32.75 -4.96 -8.90
C VAL A 108 -31.72 -5.72 -8.07
N ALA A 109 -31.33 -5.17 -6.93
CA ALA A 109 -30.57 -5.88 -5.90
C ALA A 109 -31.52 -6.53 -4.88
N LEU A 110 -31.43 -7.84 -4.71
CA LEU A 110 -32.05 -8.57 -3.60
C LEU A 110 -31.04 -8.69 -2.48
N PHE A 111 -31.37 -8.26 -1.27
CA PHE A 111 -30.45 -8.26 -0.13
C PHE A 111 -30.55 -9.54 0.69
N ASP A 112 -29.45 -9.91 1.35
CA ASP A 112 -29.39 -11.02 2.30
C ASP A 112 -30.07 -12.29 1.77
N VAL A 113 -29.56 -12.74 0.63
CA VAL A 113 -30.14 -13.86 -0.12
C VAL A 113 -29.59 -15.17 0.44
N LEU A 114 -30.46 -16.04 0.94
CA LEU A 114 -30.10 -17.40 1.28
C LEU A 114 -30.23 -18.30 0.04
N TRP A 115 -29.14 -18.96 -0.33
CA TRP A 115 -29.21 -20.06 -1.28
C TRP A 115 -29.80 -21.31 -0.60
N ALA A 116 -31.07 -21.56 -0.87
CA ALA A 116 -31.86 -22.67 -0.33
C ALA A 116 -32.15 -23.76 -1.38
N GLY A 117 -31.37 -23.81 -2.47
CA GLY A 117 -31.48 -24.86 -3.47
C GLY A 117 -30.97 -26.21 -2.96
N LYS A 118 -31.39 -27.30 -3.60
CA LYS A 118 -31.03 -28.67 -3.18
C LYS A 118 -29.56 -29.04 -3.41
N GLN A 119 -28.86 -28.33 -4.29
CA GLN A 119 -27.48 -28.57 -4.67
C GLN A 119 -26.69 -27.25 -4.74
N PRO A 120 -25.36 -27.29 -4.64
CA PRO A 120 -24.51 -26.16 -4.96
C PRO A 120 -24.75 -25.66 -6.39
N PHE A 121 -24.65 -24.36 -6.63
CA PHE A 121 -24.67 -23.82 -8.00
C PHE A 121 -23.26 -23.46 -8.48
N GLU A 122 -23.04 -23.56 -9.78
CA GLU A 122 -21.78 -23.16 -10.41
C GLU A 122 -21.76 -21.68 -10.75
N ALA A 123 -20.62 -21.04 -10.55
CA ALA A 123 -20.40 -19.63 -10.84
C ALA A 123 -19.00 -19.38 -11.39
N TYR A 124 -18.89 -18.36 -12.22
CA TYR A 124 -17.60 -17.74 -12.52
C TYR A 124 -17.28 -16.68 -11.49
N VAL A 125 -16.01 -16.58 -11.12
CA VAL A 125 -15.52 -15.57 -10.17
C VAL A 125 -14.25 -14.90 -10.66
N PHE A 126 -14.11 -13.64 -10.29
CA PHE A 126 -12.83 -12.92 -10.30
C PHE A 126 -12.74 -12.06 -9.05
N THR A 127 -11.51 -11.75 -8.64
CA THR A 127 -11.25 -10.88 -7.49
C THR A 127 -10.67 -9.56 -7.93
N PHE A 128 -11.00 -8.51 -7.19
CA PHE A 128 -10.48 -7.17 -7.44
C PHE A 128 -10.40 -6.37 -6.15
N SER A 129 -9.62 -5.29 -6.16
CA SER A 129 -9.58 -4.30 -5.08
C SER A 129 -10.28 -3.04 -5.55
N SER A 130 -10.95 -2.36 -4.63
CA SER A 130 -11.45 -1.01 -4.86
C SER A 130 -11.50 -0.24 -3.54
N LYS A 131 -10.95 0.99 -3.55
CA LYS A 131 -10.82 1.86 -2.36
C LYS A 131 -10.26 1.14 -1.12
N GLY A 132 -9.19 0.36 -1.30
CA GLY A 132 -8.50 -0.35 -0.22
C GLY A 132 -9.23 -1.58 0.34
N GLN A 133 -10.31 -2.04 -0.31
CA GLN A 133 -11.09 -3.21 0.06
C GLN A 133 -11.07 -4.22 -1.08
N ARG A 134 -10.84 -5.51 -0.78
CA ARG A 134 -10.95 -6.59 -1.77
C ARG A 134 -12.36 -7.12 -1.85
N TYR A 135 -12.74 -7.48 -3.07
CA TYR A 135 -14.02 -8.06 -3.41
C TYR A 135 -13.83 -9.29 -4.29
N ARG A 136 -14.74 -10.25 -4.15
CA ARG A 136 -14.97 -11.31 -5.13
C ARG A 136 -16.27 -11.00 -5.86
N CYS A 137 -16.20 -10.81 -7.17
CA CYS A 137 -17.39 -10.78 -8.01
C CYS A 137 -17.75 -12.22 -8.37
N VAL A 138 -18.97 -12.63 -8.04
CA VAL A 138 -19.47 -13.99 -8.30
C VAL A 138 -20.68 -13.91 -9.21
N THR A 139 -20.66 -14.67 -10.31
CA THR A 139 -21.71 -14.65 -11.33
C THR A 139 -22.19 -16.07 -11.62
N PRO A 140 -23.37 -16.50 -11.11
CA PRO A 140 -23.87 -17.84 -11.34
C PRO A 140 -24.10 -18.12 -12.83
N LYS A 141 -23.59 -19.26 -13.31
CA LYS A 141 -23.67 -19.62 -14.73
C LYS A 141 -25.11 -19.65 -15.28
N PRO A 142 -26.13 -20.18 -14.57
CA PRO A 142 -27.47 -20.35 -15.15
C PRO A 142 -28.26 -19.06 -15.41
N CYS A 143 -27.98 -17.97 -14.69
CA CYS A 143 -28.78 -16.74 -14.77
C CYS A 143 -27.97 -15.47 -15.01
N SER A 144 -26.65 -15.55 -14.93
CA SER A 144 -25.76 -14.40 -15.17
C SER A 144 -26.05 -13.19 -14.28
N ASN A 145 -26.79 -13.42 -13.20
CA ASN A 145 -26.88 -12.51 -12.07
C ASN A 145 -25.49 -12.38 -11.45
N PHE A 146 -25.28 -11.38 -10.60
CA PHE A 146 -23.99 -11.22 -9.93
C PHE A 146 -24.18 -10.72 -8.52
N PHE A 147 -23.14 -10.93 -7.72
CA PHE A 147 -22.99 -10.29 -6.42
C PHE A 147 -21.53 -10.03 -6.12
N LEU A 148 -21.29 -9.09 -5.21
CA LEU A 148 -19.97 -8.83 -4.66
C LEU A 148 -19.90 -9.35 -3.22
N GLU A 149 -18.81 -10.02 -2.91
CA GLU A 149 -18.48 -10.48 -1.58
C GLU A 149 -17.22 -9.76 -1.09
N PRO A 150 -17.29 -9.01 0.02
CA PRO A 150 -16.11 -8.42 0.64
C PRO A 150 -15.16 -9.50 1.15
N LEU A 151 -13.88 -9.43 0.77
CA LEU A 151 -12.82 -10.35 1.19
C LEU A 151 -11.90 -9.78 2.29
N GLY A 152 -12.23 -8.60 2.81
CA GLY A 152 -11.37 -7.82 3.72
C GLY A 152 -10.43 -6.83 3.01
N PRO A 153 -9.56 -6.15 3.76
CA PRO A 153 -8.69 -5.10 3.24
C PRO A 153 -7.82 -5.55 2.06
N GLU A 154 -7.45 -4.60 1.22
CA GLU A 154 -6.48 -4.80 0.16
C GLU A 154 -5.15 -5.32 0.72
N LEU A 155 -4.65 -6.39 0.10
CA LEU A 155 -3.34 -6.91 0.44
C LEU A 155 -2.30 -6.03 -0.22
N VAL A 156 -1.65 -5.16 0.56
CA VAL A 156 -0.45 -4.47 0.10
C VAL A 156 0.60 -5.55 -0.13
N LYS A 157 1.05 -5.71 -1.38
CA LYS A 157 2.12 -6.66 -1.71
C LYS A 157 3.35 -6.27 -0.88
N ALA A 158 3.71 -7.10 0.09
CA ALA A 158 4.89 -6.85 0.92
C ALA A 158 6.12 -6.76 0.01
N VAL A 159 6.78 -5.60 0.01
CA VAL A 159 8.10 -5.49 -0.61
C VAL A 159 9.03 -6.42 0.17
N PRO A 160 9.70 -7.40 -0.47
CA PRO A 160 10.60 -8.29 0.24
C PRO A 160 11.61 -7.51 1.06
N ALA A 161 11.88 -8.02 2.26
CA ALA A 161 12.89 -7.47 3.14
C ALA A 161 14.25 -7.51 2.41
N HIS A 162 14.88 -6.35 2.20
CA HIS A 162 16.14 -6.25 1.48
C HIS A 162 17.05 -5.23 2.15
N ILE A 163 18.35 -5.38 1.91
CA ILE A 163 19.39 -4.45 2.31
C ILE A 163 19.75 -3.61 1.09
N SER A 164 19.83 -2.30 1.26
CA SER A 164 20.27 -1.36 0.23
C SER A 164 20.91 -0.17 0.91
N ILE A 165 22.11 0.21 0.48
CA ILE A 165 22.89 1.29 1.09
C ILE A 165 23.16 2.34 0.02
N HIS A 166 22.82 3.58 0.34
CA HIS A 166 23.22 4.77 -0.42
C HIS A 166 24.25 5.55 0.40
N PHE A 167 25.38 5.84 -0.21
CA PHE A 167 26.55 6.42 0.45
C PHE A 167 27.06 7.63 -0.33
N GLU A 168 27.11 8.76 0.36
CA GLU A 168 27.49 10.07 -0.18
C GLU A 168 28.59 10.70 0.66
N VAL A 169 29.50 11.36 -0.05
CA VAL A 169 30.54 12.25 0.47
C VAL A 169 30.48 13.45 -0.46
N VAL A 170 30.40 14.65 0.09
CA VAL A 170 30.39 15.91 -0.66
C VAL A 170 31.24 16.93 0.09
N ASP A 171 31.97 17.79 -0.62
CA ASP A 171 32.44 19.03 -0.03
C ASP A 171 31.36 20.10 -0.12
N LEU A 172 31.42 21.07 0.80
CA LEU A 172 30.43 22.14 0.85
C LEU A 172 30.84 23.35 -0.01
N GLU A 173 32.13 23.48 -0.30
CA GLU A 173 32.73 24.59 -1.02
C GLU A 173 33.89 24.06 -1.87
N ASP A 174 33.90 24.40 -3.16
CA ASP A 174 34.92 24.05 -4.15
C ASP A 174 34.90 25.13 -5.27
N PRO A 175 36.00 25.83 -5.57
CA PRO A 175 37.37 25.65 -5.08
C PRO A 175 37.65 26.27 -3.70
N ILE A 176 38.73 25.82 -3.06
CA ILE A 176 39.18 26.27 -1.72
C ILE A 176 40.58 26.91 -1.77
N GLU A 177 40.75 28.07 -1.14
CA GLU A 177 42.06 28.71 -0.98
C GLU A 177 42.94 27.95 0.03
N VAL A 178 44.24 27.80 -0.27
CA VAL A 178 45.20 27.20 0.66
C VAL A 178 45.19 27.93 2.01
N GLY A 179 45.11 27.18 3.09
CA GLY A 179 45.00 27.68 4.46
C GLY A 179 43.56 27.74 4.98
N GLN A 180 42.56 27.63 4.12
CA GLN A 180 41.14 27.60 4.51
C GLN A 180 40.68 26.18 4.87
N PRO A 181 39.60 26.06 5.67
CA PRO A 181 39.00 24.76 5.96
C PRO A 181 38.26 24.20 4.73
N VAL A 182 38.36 22.89 4.53
CA VAL A 182 37.49 22.12 3.63
C VAL A 182 36.54 21.31 4.51
N THR A 183 35.24 21.44 4.26
CA THR A 183 34.21 20.71 5.02
C THR A 183 33.62 19.62 4.16
N TYR A 184 33.79 18.37 4.58
CA TYR A 184 33.17 17.20 3.96
C TYR A 184 31.95 16.76 4.76
N ASP A 185 30.78 16.74 4.11
CA ASP A 185 29.56 16.15 4.62
C ASP A 185 29.43 14.71 4.11
N ILE A 186 29.25 13.78 5.05
CA ILE A 186 29.26 12.34 4.78
C ILE A 186 27.93 11.75 5.27
N SER A 187 27.24 11.03 4.41
CA SER A 187 25.97 10.39 4.76
C SER A 187 25.87 8.94 4.31
N VAL A 188 25.28 8.10 5.16
CA VAL A 188 24.93 6.72 4.86
C VAL A 188 23.44 6.55 5.09
N LEU A 189 22.71 6.25 4.03
CA LEU A 189 21.28 5.96 4.05
C LEU A 189 21.06 4.46 3.84
N ASN A 190 20.37 3.82 4.78
CA ASN A 190 19.84 2.48 4.56
C ASN A 190 18.55 2.59 3.74
N GLN A 191 18.64 2.54 2.41
CA GLN A 191 17.48 2.52 1.52
C GLN A 191 16.69 1.21 1.61
N GLY A 192 17.23 0.18 2.26
CA GLY A 192 16.58 -1.10 2.49
C GLY A 192 15.44 -1.02 3.50
N THR A 193 14.86 -2.18 3.76
CA THR A 193 13.85 -2.39 4.79
C THR A 193 14.37 -3.22 5.97
N GLN A 194 15.53 -3.87 5.83
CA GLN A 194 16.22 -4.54 6.93
C GLN A 194 17.23 -3.60 7.61
N PRO A 195 17.42 -3.69 8.94
CA PRO A 195 18.48 -2.97 9.63
C PRO A 195 19.86 -3.44 9.15
N ILE A 196 20.83 -2.52 9.11
CA ILE A 196 22.25 -2.83 8.94
C ILE A 196 23.01 -2.54 10.23
N THR A 197 24.07 -3.29 10.51
CA THR A 197 24.77 -3.24 11.80
C THR A 197 26.24 -2.90 11.66
N ASN A 198 26.79 -2.28 12.72
CA ASN A 198 28.19 -1.88 12.82
C ASN A 198 28.69 -1.04 11.62
N VAL A 199 27.87 -0.08 11.19
CA VAL A 199 28.22 0.86 10.11
C VAL A 199 29.36 1.75 10.58
N ARG A 200 30.53 1.60 9.98
CA ARG A 200 31.77 2.32 10.33
C ARG A 200 32.43 2.85 9.08
N LEU A 201 33.06 4.02 9.19
CA LEU A 201 33.72 4.66 8.06
C LEU A 201 35.18 4.99 8.38
N LEU A 202 36.01 4.88 7.36
CA LEU A 202 37.40 5.30 7.36
C LEU A 202 37.61 6.34 6.27
N CYS A 203 37.95 7.56 6.66
CA CYS A 203 38.37 8.60 5.74
C CYS A 203 39.90 8.61 5.63
N LEU A 204 40.40 8.78 4.41
CA LEU A 204 41.81 8.95 4.09
C LEU A 204 42.02 10.38 3.62
N VAL A 205 42.71 11.17 4.46
CA VAL A 205 43.01 12.57 4.22
C VAL A 205 44.19 12.63 3.22
N PRO A 206 44.06 13.35 2.09
CA PRO A 206 45.13 13.48 1.11
C PRO A 206 46.34 14.25 1.66
N PRO A 207 47.53 14.15 1.03
CA PRO A 207 48.75 14.79 1.54
C PRO A 207 48.64 16.31 1.74
N ASN A 208 47.95 17.00 0.81
CA ASN A 208 47.75 18.46 0.80
C ASN A 208 46.61 18.94 1.70
N GLN A 209 46.14 18.10 2.64
CA GLN A 209 45.15 18.48 3.63
C GLN A 209 45.52 17.96 5.01
N ASP A 210 45.23 18.71 6.07
CA ASP A 210 45.40 18.24 7.45
C ASP A 210 44.07 18.19 8.19
N TYR A 211 43.84 17.12 8.96
CA TYR A 211 42.63 17.00 9.77
C TYR A 211 42.56 18.09 10.84
N VAL A 212 41.39 18.72 10.98
CA VAL A 212 41.13 19.75 12.01
C VAL A 212 40.16 19.21 13.05
N SER A 213 38.98 18.76 12.62
CA SER A 213 37.94 18.25 13.52
C SER A 213 36.94 17.36 12.80
N GLY A 214 36.10 16.68 13.57
CA GLY A 214 35.02 15.87 13.03
C GLY A 214 33.90 15.72 14.04
N SER A 215 32.68 15.56 13.54
CA SER A 215 31.46 15.42 14.34
C SER A 215 30.46 14.53 13.61
N GLY A 216 29.43 14.05 14.31
CA GLY A 216 28.37 13.26 13.70
C GLY A 216 27.63 12.38 14.70
N VAL A 217 26.93 11.39 14.18
CA VAL A 217 26.11 10.44 14.97
C VAL A 217 26.92 9.58 15.93
N THR A 218 28.22 9.40 15.66
CA THR A 218 29.16 8.65 16.50
C THR A 218 30.45 9.43 16.66
N ALA A 219 31.27 9.02 17.63
CA ALA A 219 32.58 9.62 17.86
C ALA A 219 33.44 9.60 16.58
N VAL A 220 34.32 10.61 16.46
CA VAL A 220 35.28 10.73 15.38
C VAL A 220 36.69 10.77 15.98
N THR A 221 37.59 9.95 15.48
CA THR A 221 38.99 9.93 15.90
C THR A 221 39.91 10.04 14.70
N ALA A 222 41.08 10.66 14.85
CA ALA A 222 42.02 10.86 13.76
C ALA A 222 43.46 10.56 14.19
N LYS A 223 44.22 9.96 13.28
CA LYS A 223 45.66 9.66 13.45
C LYS A 223 46.28 9.39 12.08
N ASP A 224 47.48 9.89 11.83
CA ASP A 224 48.29 9.56 10.65
C ASP A 224 47.52 9.68 9.31
N LYS A 225 46.87 10.84 9.07
CA LYS A 225 46.03 11.13 7.88
C LYS A 225 44.83 10.18 7.69
N LYS A 226 44.46 9.43 8.72
CA LYS A 226 43.25 8.59 8.77
C LYS A 226 42.27 9.15 9.78
N VAL A 227 40.99 9.15 9.43
CA VAL A 227 39.89 9.57 10.31
C VAL A 227 38.88 8.44 10.40
N TRP A 228 38.62 7.95 11.60
CA TRP A 228 37.63 6.90 11.86
C TRP A 228 36.33 7.52 12.37
N LEU A 229 35.25 7.28 11.65
CA LEU A 229 33.89 7.54 12.10
C LEU A 229 33.39 6.24 12.74
N HIS A 230 33.22 6.26 14.07
CA HIS A 230 32.98 5.05 14.86
C HIS A 230 31.64 4.38 14.52
N ALA A 231 31.52 3.11 14.90
CA ALA A 231 30.39 2.27 14.51
C ALA A 231 29.04 2.83 14.99
N VAL A 232 28.09 2.97 14.07
CA VAL A 232 26.65 3.01 14.39
C VAL A 232 26.23 1.56 14.62
N PRO A 233 25.82 1.17 15.84
CA PRO A 233 25.54 -0.24 16.15
C PRO A 233 24.45 -0.83 15.27
N VAL A 234 23.38 -0.06 15.03
CA VAL A 234 22.25 -0.43 14.17
C VAL A 234 21.77 0.82 13.42
N LEU A 235 21.60 0.71 12.10
CA LEU A 235 20.95 1.70 11.25
C LEU A 235 19.70 1.06 10.63
N GLU A 236 18.54 1.45 11.15
CA GLU A 236 17.23 0.92 10.73
C GLU A 236 16.95 1.15 9.25
N GLY A 237 16.02 0.37 8.69
CA GLY A 237 15.53 0.60 7.33
C GLY A 237 15.02 2.02 7.18
N LYS A 238 15.39 2.68 6.09
CA LYS A 238 15.11 4.10 5.77
C LYS A 238 15.81 5.13 6.66
N ALA A 239 16.59 4.72 7.66
CA ALA A 239 17.32 5.66 8.51
C ALA A 239 18.61 6.16 7.84
N VAL A 240 19.06 7.35 8.27
CA VAL A 240 20.26 8.02 7.76
C VAL A 240 21.22 8.34 8.91
N ALA A 241 22.50 8.02 8.70
CA ALA A 241 23.60 8.43 9.57
C ALA A 241 24.41 9.55 8.87
N ARG A 242 24.80 10.57 9.64
CA ARG A 242 25.55 11.72 9.11
C ARG A 242 26.77 12.05 9.97
N TRP A 243 27.82 12.45 9.28
CA TRP A 243 29.05 12.99 9.87
C TRP A 243 29.54 14.16 9.06
N ARG A 244 30.37 14.98 9.72
CA ARG A 244 31.11 16.07 9.12
C ARG A 244 32.58 15.92 9.48
N VAL A 245 33.45 16.01 8.49
CA VAL A 245 34.91 16.05 8.67
C VAL A 245 35.43 17.37 8.13
N ILE A 246 36.15 18.10 8.98
CA ILE A 246 36.79 19.36 8.62
C ILE A 246 38.29 19.11 8.54
N VAL A 247 38.86 19.44 7.38
CA VAL A 247 40.30 19.45 7.14
C VAL A 247 40.73 20.87 6.78
N LYS A 248 42.02 21.14 6.75
CA LYS A 248 42.62 22.40 6.30
C LYS A 248 43.40 22.14 5.01
N ALA A 249 43.20 22.93 3.98
CA ALA A 249 44.03 22.88 2.78
C ALA A 249 45.46 23.36 3.12
N THR A 250 46.47 22.55 2.82
CA THR A 250 47.88 22.84 3.14
C THR A 250 48.76 23.03 1.92
N GLY A 251 48.24 22.79 0.71
CA GLY A 251 48.91 23.10 -0.55
C GLY A 251 47.93 23.07 -1.73
N PRO A 252 48.27 23.70 -2.87
CA PRO A 252 47.38 23.75 -4.02
C PRO A 252 47.27 22.40 -4.73
N GLY A 253 46.22 22.20 -5.52
CA GLY A 253 46.04 21.04 -6.41
C GLY A 253 44.65 20.40 -6.36
N ASP A 254 44.45 19.41 -7.24
CA ASP A 254 43.28 18.52 -7.22
C ASP A 254 43.52 17.45 -6.14
N THR A 255 42.73 17.51 -5.07
CA THR A 255 42.81 16.56 -3.96
C THR A 255 41.65 15.58 -3.99
N ARG A 256 41.92 14.32 -3.62
CA ARG A 256 40.92 13.24 -3.59
C ARG A 256 40.73 12.73 -2.18
N PHE A 257 39.69 13.22 -1.51
CA PHE A 257 39.31 12.75 -0.19
C PHE A 257 38.56 11.43 -0.32
N LYS A 258 39.14 10.34 0.20
CA LYS A 258 38.58 9.00 0.06
C LYS A 258 37.89 8.57 1.34
N VAL A 259 36.70 7.99 1.22
CA VAL A 259 35.97 7.42 2.36
C VAL A 259 35.55 5.99 2.05
N GLU A 260 35.83 5.09 2.98
CA GLU A 260 35.44 3.68 2.94
C GLU A 260 34.34 3.42 3.98
N CYS A 261 33.22 2.84 3.57
CA CYS A 261 32.09 2.49 4.43
C CYS A 261 31.93 0.97 4.51
N LEU A 262 31.84 0.43 5.73
CA LEU A 262 31.69 -1.00 5.99
C LEU A 262 30.59 -1.26 7.04
N CYS A 263 29.82 -2.33 6.84
CA CYS A 263 28.83 -2.86 7.79
C CYS A 263 28.87 -4.39 7.76
N ASP A 264 28.25 -5.07 8.71
CA ASP A 264 28.34 -6.54 8.82
C ASP A 264 27.68 -7.28 7.63
N GLN A 265 26.74 -6.62 6.95
CA GLN A 265 25.97 -7.18 5.84
C GLN A 265 26.71 -7.13 4.49
N ILE A 266 27.90 -6.53 4.42
CA ILE A 266 28.71 -6.45 3.20
C ILE A 266 30.15 -6.91 3.49
N THR A 267 30.74 -7.67 2.56
CA THR A 267 32.10 -8.19 2.70
C THR A 267 33.17 -7.24 2.15
N GLU A 268 32.78 -6.38 1.21
CA GLU A 268 33.66 -5.37 0.62
C GLU A 268 33.18 -3.96 0.99
N PRO A 269 34.10 -3.05 1.36
CA PRO A 269 33.73 -1.70 1.71
C PRO A 269 33.29 -0.90 0.48
N PHE A 270 32.20 -0.15 0.61
CA PHE A 270 31.86 0.88 -0.37
C PHE A 270 32.88 2.00 -0.31
N LYS A 271 33.34 2.46 -1.48
CA LYS A 271 34.35 3.52 -1.59
C LYS A 271 33.76 4.70 -2.33
N ARG A 272 33.97 5.89 -1.78
CA ARG A 272 33.68 7.17 -2.42
C ARG A 272 34.93 8.03 -2.40
N PHE A 273 35.05 8.85 -3.43
CA PHE A 273 36.07 9.87 -3.57
C PHE A 273 35.36 11.18 -3.80
N GLU A 274 35.72 12.18 -3.01
CA GLU A 274 35.33 13.56 -3.27
C GLU A 274 36.55 14.32 -3.79
N ALA A 275 36.33 15.12 -4.83
CA ALA A 275 37.38 15.92 -5.45
C ALA A 275 37.24 17.35 -4.97
N THR A 276 38.34 17.94 -4.50
CA THR A 276 38.34 19.35 -4.11
C THR A 276 39.53 20.03 -4.77
N GLN A 277 39.27 21.08 -5.53
CA GLN A 277 40.27 21.94 -6.15
C GLN A 277 40.79 22.97 -5.13
N GLN A 278 42.11 22.98 -4.92
CA GLN A 278 42.79 23.94 -4.03
C GLN A 278 43.70 24.88 -4.82
N TYR A 279 43.72 26.17 -4.45
CA TYR A 279 44.52 27.20 -5.13
C TYR A 279 45.30 28.09 -4.16
#